data_AF-A0A8D0H8S5-F1
#
_entry.id   AF-A0A8D0H8S5-F1
#
_cell.length_a   1.000
_cell.length_b   1.000
_cell.length_c   1.000
_cell.angle_alpha   90.00
_cell.angle_beta   90.00
_cell.angle_gamma   90.00
#
_symmetry.space_group_name_H-M   'P 1'
#
loop_
_entity.id
_entity.type
_entity.pdbx_description
1 polymer ?
#
loop_
_entity_poly.entity_id
_entity_poly.type
_entity_poly.pdbx_seq_one_letter_code
_entity_poly.pdbx_strand_id
1 'polypeptide(L)'
;MSGSFSPIWAGLGAWTPPPPSPKLLRPPRAMPPPSDIVKVAVEWPGANAQLLEIDQKRPLVSIIKEVCDGWSLLNPEYYTLRYADGPQLYITEQTRCDIKNGTILQLAVSPSRAARQLMEKTQSHSMEARLEAVKELAKLSADVTFATEFINMEGITVLTRLVESGTKLLSHYSEMLAFTLTAFLELMDHGIVSWDMVSITFIKQIAGYVSQPTVDVSILQRSLAILESMVLNSQTLYQKIAEEITVGQLIAHLQVSNQEIQTYAIALINALFLKAPEDKRQEMANAFAQKHLRSIILNHVIRGNRPIKTEMAHQLYVLQVLTFNLLEERMMTKMDPNDQAQRDIIFELRRIAFDAESDSNSIPGSGTEKRKAMYTKDYKMLGFTVCILGFPAKPWDSGRGSEPEMGERLPVELGIQTLGAPLKPSCFVPAQVTCHGGSDRSLQNVCIGGWGEVA
;
A
#
# COMPACT_ATOMS: atom_id res chain seq x y z
N MET A 1 -51.50 -50.96 76.14
CA MET A 1 -50.78 -52.25 75.96
C MET A 1 -49.30 -51.89 75.86
N SER A 2 -48.61 -51.70 76.98
CA SER A 2 -47.76 -52.71 77.67
C SER A 2 -46.68 -53.28 76.73
N GLY A 3 -45.37 -53.11 76.98
CA GLY A 3 -44.73 -53.17 78.29
C GLY A 3 -43.42 -52.40 78.42
N SER A 4 -43.13 -52.17 79.70
CA SER A 4 -41.90 -51.74 80.35
C SER A 4 -40.65 -52.52 79.95
N PHE A 5 -39.47 -51.90 80.03
CA PHE A 5 -38.43 -52.25 81.02
C PHE A 5 -37.25 -51.26 80.93
N SER A 6 -36.80 -50.76 82.08
CA SER A 6 -35.53 -50.05 82.29
C SER A 6 -34.39 -51.07 82.55
N PRO A 7 -33.20 -50.68 83.06
CA PRO A 7 -32.04 -50.17 82.32
C PRO A 7 -30.76 -50.99 82.61
N ILE A 8 -29.70 -50.87 81.80
CA ILE A 8 -28.33 -51.21 82.23
C ILE A 8 -27.35 -50.19 81.65
N TRP A 9 -26.64 -49.49 82.53
CA TRP A 9 -25.45 -48.68 82.23
C TRP A 9 -24.20 -49.55 82.19
N ALA A 10 -23.30 -49.31 81.23
CA ALA A 10 -21.83 -49.22 81.38
C ALA A 10 -21.13 -49.60 80.08
N GLY A 11 -20.19 -48.76 79.62
CA GLY A 11 -19.28 -49.14 78.54
C GLY A 11 -18.59 -47.96 77.85
N LEU A 12 -17.62 -47.37 78.54
CA LEU A 12 -16.66 -46.39 78.03
C LEU A 12 -15.90 -46.88 76.79
N GLY A 13 -15.59 -45.96 75.87
CA GLY A 13 -14.60 -46.19 74.81
C GLY A 13 -14.69 -45.16 73.69
N ALA A 14 -14.20 -43.94 73.95
CA ALA A 14 -14.09 -42.88 72.94
C ALA A 14 -13.16 -43.32 71.79
N TRP A 15 -13.70 -43.38 70.57
CA TRP A 15 -12.97 -43.72 69.35
C TRP A 15 -12.27 -42.48 68.81
N THR A 16 -10.94 -42.43 68.90
CA THR A 16 -10.12 -41.39 68.25
C THR A 16 -9.85 -41.77 66.80
N PRO A 17 -10.02 -40.86 65.82
CA PRO A 17 -9.77 -41.15 64.42
C PRO A 17 -8.26 -41.34 64.13
N PRO A 18 -7.90 -42.18 63.14
CA PRO A 18 -6.50 -42.48 62.82
C PRO A 18 -5.79 -41.28 62.16
N PRO A 19 -4.46 -41.17 62.32
CA PRO A 19 -3.66 -40.10 61.74
C PRO A 19 -3.56 -40.22 60.21
N PRO A 20 -3.42 -39.09 59.48
CA PRO A 20 -3.36 -39.08 58.02
C PRO A 20 -2.05 -39.69 57.49
N SER A 21 -2.17 -40.46 56.42
CA SER A 21 -1.09 -41.15 55.72
C SER A 21 0.01 -40.19 55.22
N PRO A 22 1.28 -40.62 55.18
CA PRO A 22 2.38 -39.78 54.72
C PRO A 22 2.24 -39.44 53.23
N LYS A 23 2.26 -38.14 52.93
CA LYS A 23 2.24 -37.60 51.56
C LYS A 23 3.48 -38.08 50.80
N LEU A 24 3.28 -38.90 49.77
CA LEU A 24 4.28 -39.16 48.74
C LEU A 24 4.69 -37.80 48.13
N LEU A 25 5.95 -37.43 48.33
CA LEU A 25 6.55 -36.26 47.70
C LEU A 25 6.43 -36.44 46.18
N ARG A 26 5.60 -35.60 45.53
CA ARG A 26 5.68 -35.46 44.07
C ARG A 26 7.12 -35.04 43.73
N PRO A 27 7.74 -35.60 42.67
CA PRO A 27 8.94 -34.99 42.14
C PRO A 27 8.65 -33.52 41.82
N PRO A 28 9.62 -32.60 41.97
CA PRO A 28 9.39 -31.21 41.66
C PRO A 28 8.82 -31.13 40.24
N ARG A 29 7.69 -30.42 40.08
CA ARG A 29 7.24 -30.00 38.76
C ARG A 29 8.47 -29.36 38.13
N ALA A 30 8.94 -29.92 37.02
CA ALA A 30 9.96 -29.27 36.20
C ALA A 30 9.52 -27.81 36.06
N MET A 31 10.43 -26.90 36.39
CA MET A 31 10.17 -25.47 36.26
C MET A 31 9.56 -25.24 34.87
N PRO A 32 8.52 -24.39 34.73
CA PRO A 32 8.13 -23.96 33.40
C PRO A 32 9.41 -23.48 32.70
N PRO A 33 9.67 -23.91 31.44
CA PRO A 33 10.88 -23.49 30.75
C PRO A 33 10.99 -21.97 30.91
N PRO A 34 12.19 -21.45 31.23
CA PRO A 34 12.37 -20.01 31.26
C PRO A 34 11.76 -19.46 29.97
N SER A 35 10.92 -18.43 30.06
CA SER A 35 10.32 -17.75 28.90
C SER A 35 11.37 -17.31 27.87
N ASP A 36 12.63 -17.31 28.29
CA ASP A 36 13.79 -16.81 27.58
C ASP A 36 14.55 -17.94 26.85
N ILE A 37 14.12 -19.21 26.90
CA ILE A 37 14.75 -20.30 26.14
C ILE A 37 13.85 -20.74 24.98
N VAL A 38 14.39 -20.73 23.77
CA VAL A 38 13.69 -21.12 22.54
C VAL A 38 14.40 -22.30 21.88
N LYS A 39 13.66 -23.38 21.60
CA LYS A 39 14.18 -24.56 20.92
C LYS A 39 14.08 -24.39 19.41
N VAL A 40 15.20 -24.54 18.70
CA VAL A 40 15.28 -24.39 17.24
C VAL A 40 16.10 -25.51 16.62
N ALA A 41 15.90 -25.73 15.32
CA ALA A 41 16.81 -26.50 14.49
C ALA A 41 17.63 -25.55 13.63
N VAL A 42 18.95 -25.72 13.55
CA VAL A 42 19.83 -24.95 12.66
C VAL A 42 20.39 -25.87 11.59
N GLU A 43 20.21 -25.50 10.34
CA GLU A 43 20.63 -26.24 9.15
C GLU A 43 21.88 -25.62 8.49
N TRP A 44 22.66 -26.47 7.82
CA TRP A 44 23.79 -26.08 6.99
C TRP A 44 23.90 -27.00 5.78
N PRO A 45 24.16 -26.47 4.57
CA PRO A 45 24.24 -27.28 3.35
C PRO A 45 25.22 -28.45 3.49
N GLY A 46 24.73 -29.67 3.30
CA GLY A 46 25.53 -30.90 3.36
C GLY A 46 25.85 -31.41 4.76
N ALA A 47 25.27 -30.84 5.81
CA ALA A 47 25.40 -31.31 7.19
C ALA A 47 24.05 -31.64 7.82
N ASN A 48 24.08 -32.49 8.86
CA ASN A 48 22.89 -32.75 9.67
C ASN A 48 22.55 -31.52 10.52
N ALA A 49 21.24 -31.24 10.64
CA ALA A 49 20.75 -30.13 11.44
C ALA A 49 21.14 -30.29 12.92
N GLN A 50 21.54 -29.19 13.56
CA GLN A 50 21.79 -29.14 15.00
C GLN A 50 20.53 -28.66 15.73
N LEU A 51 20.14 -29.35 16.80
CA LEU A 51 19.03 -28.93 17.67
C LEU A 51 19.61 -28.12 18.83
N LEU A 52 19.23 -26.84 18.93
CA LEU A 52 19.74 -25.92 19.94
C LEU A 52 18.62 -25.38 20.82
N GLU A 53 18.95 -25.19 22.10
CA GLU A 53 18.13 -24.42 23.03
C GLU A 53 18.75 -23.02 23.16
N ILE A 54 18.24 -22.07 22.39
CA ILE A 54 18.71 -20.68 22.37
C ILE A 54 18.25 -19.97 23.64
N ASP A 55 19.21 -19.60 24.48
CA ASP A 55 19.00 -18.64 25.56
C ASP A 55 18.97 -17.22 24.98
N GLN A 56 17.82 -16.55 25.08
CA GLN A 56 17.58 -15.19 24.61
C GLN A 56 18.43 -14.12 25.33
N LYS A 57 19.01 -14.45 26.49
CA LYS A 57 19.95 -13.56 27.20
C LYS A 57 21.38 -13.69 26.71
N ARG A 58 21.70 -14.78 26.01
CA ARG A 58 23.05 -15.06 25.52
C ARG A 58 23.26 -14.38 24.16
N PRO A 59 24.35 -13.63 23.92
CA PRO A 59 24.59 -12.94 22.65
C PRO A 59 24.57 -13.90 21.45
N LEU A 60 24.01 -13.46 20.32
CA LEU A 60 23.93 -14.25 19.08
C LEU A 60 25.31 -14.71 18.61
N VAL A 61 26.33 -13.87 18.76
CA VAL A 61 27.72 -14.20 18.41
C VAL A 61 28.22 -15.45 19.16
N SER A 62 27.82 -15.60 20.42
CA SER A 62 28.19 -16.78 21.23
C SER A 62 27.45 -18.04 20.77
N ILE A 63 26.19 -17.91 20.34
CA ILE A 63 25.38 -19.01 19.80
C ILE A 63 25.92 -19.45 18.44
N ILE A 64 26.23 -18.49 17.56
CA ILE A 64 26.81 -18.75 16.23
C ILE A 64 28.15 -19.48 16.39
N LYS A 65 29.00 -19.05 17.33
CA LYS A 65 30.26 -19.75 17.62
C LYS A 65 30.04 -21.22 17.98
N GLU A 66 29.08 -21.51 18.86
CA GLU A 66 28.75 -22.90 19.24
C GLU A 66 28.26 -23.72 18.04
N VAL A 67 27.39 -23.15 17.20
CA VAL A 67 26.89 -23.80 15.99
C VAL A 67 28.04 -24.10 15.02
N CYS A 68 28.94 -23.13 14.81
CA CYS A 68 30.12 -23.28 13.97
C CYS A 68 31.07 -24.35 14.52
N ASP A 69 31.31 -24.38 15.83
CA ASP A 69 32.14 -25.39 16.50
C ASP A 69 31.55 -26.80 16.29
N GLY A 70 30.22 -26.94 16.35
CA GLY A 70 29.51 -28.20 16.09
C GLY A 70 29.69 -28.76 14.68
N TRP A 71 29.94 -27.92 13.68
CA TRP A 71 30.25 -28.32 12.30
C TRP A 71 31.72 -28.13 11.92
N SER A 72 32.59 -27.77 12.87
CA SER A 72 34.01 -27.47 12.62
C SER A 72 34.24 -26.38 11.55
N LEU A 73 33.35 -25.38 11.50
CA LEU A 73 33.48 -24.23 10.61
C LEU A 73 34.44 -23.18 11.20
N LEU A 74 35.41 -22.75 10.39
CA LEU A 74 36.37 -21.72 10.79
C LEU A 74 35.77 -20.31 10.66
N ASN A 75 36.20 -19.39 11.53
CA ASN A 75 35.81 -17.98 11.53
C ASN A 75 34.30 -17.75 11.74
N PRO A 76 33.77 -17.98 12.96
CA PRO A 76 32.36 -17.78 13.29
C PRO A 76 31.82 -16.38 12.94
N GLU A 77 32.69 -15.36 12.92
CA GLU A 77 32.38 -13.97 12.56
C GLU A 77 31.93 -13.79 11.10
N TYR A 78 32.16 -14.78 10.24
CA TYR A 78 31.71 -14.77 8.84
C TYR A 78 30.27 -15.28 8.65
N TYR A 79 29.65 -15.75 9.72
CA TYR A 79 28.34 -16.36 9.68
C TYR A 79 27.34 -15.59 10.53
N THR A 80 26.07 -15.81 10.21
CA THR A 80 24.92 -15.34 10.98
C THR A 80 23.78 -16.35 10.88
N LEU A 81 22.74 -16.15 11.67
CA LEU A 81 21.51 -16.93 11.59
C LEU A 81 20.50 -16.23 10.67
N ARG A 82 19.80 -17.04 9.89
CA ARG A 82 18.73 -16.62 8.97
C ARG A 82 17.57 -17.60 9.11
N TYR A 83 16.33 -17.17 8.91
CA TYR A 83 15.22 -18.12 8.80
C TYR A 83 15.43 -19.05 7.60
N ALA A 84 15.14 -20.35 7.75
CA ALA A 84 15.20 -21.31 6.63
C ALA A 84 13.96 -21.18 5.73
N ASP A 85 12.81 -20.87 6.33
CA ASP A 85 11.52 -20.76 5.65
C ASP A 85 11.11 -19.31 5.35
N GLY A 86 10.12 -19.18 4.46
CA GLY A 86 9.47 -17.91 4.14
C GLY A 86 10.43 -16.90 3.46
N PRO A 87 10.42 -15.62 3.85
CA PRO A 87 11.30 -14.61 3.25
C PRO A 87 12.78 -14.83 3.58
N GLN A 88 13.11 -15.79 4.45
CA GLN A 88 14.45 -16.06 4.93
C GLN A 88 15.10 -14.74 5.40
N LEU A 89 14.63 -14.16 6.50
CA LEU A 89 15.22 -12.91 7.01
C LEU A 89 16.44 -13.21 7.89
N TYR A 90 17.41 -12.31 7.88
CA TYR A 90 18.55 -12.28 8.79
C TYR A 90 18.08 -12.00 10.21
N ILE A 91 18.69 -12.70 11.16
CA ILE A 91 18.39 -12.55 12.58
C ILE A 91 19.44 -11.61 13.19
N THR A 92 18.95 -10.55 13.82
CA THR A 92 19.77 -9.58 14.55
C THR A 92 19.45 -9.67 16.04
N GLU A 93 20.24 -8.97 16.86
CA GLU A 93 19.95 -8.86 18.30
C GLU A 93 18.59 -8.20 18.57
N GLN A 94 18.05 -7.43 17.62
CA GLN A 94 16.72 -6.82 17.74
C GLN A 94 15.60 -7.79 17.35
N THR A 95 15.79 -8.63 16.33
CA THR A 95 14.74 -9.51 15.78
C THR A 95 14.73 -10.93 16.37
N ARG A 96 15.76 -11.30 17.15
CA ARG A 96 15.84 -12.62 17.81
C ARG A 96 14.67 -12.95 18.75
N CYS A 97 13.96 -11.94 19.24
CA CYS A 97 12.80 -12.10 20.11
C CYS A 97 11.59 -12.71 19.38
N ASP A 98 11.55 -12.60 18.04
CA ASP A 98 10.44 -13.12 17.22
C ASP A 98 10.56 -14.62 16.94
N ILE A 99 11.70 -15.24 17.28
CA ILE A 99 11.97 -16.66 17.06
C ILE A 99 11.04 -17.48 17.97
N LYS A 100 10.31 -18.43 17.37
CA LYS A 100 9.38 -19.31 18.08
C LYS A 100 9.98 -20.69 18.30
N ASN A 101 9.42 -21.42 19.27
CA ASN A 101 9.80 -22.82 19.49
C ASN A 101 9.45 -23.65 18.25
N GLY A 102 10.42 -24.46 17.80
CA GLY A 102 10.31 -25.29 16.60
C GLY A 102 10.64 -24.58 15.29
N THR A 103 11.10 -23.32 15.33
CA THR A 103 11.56 -22.62 14.12
C THR A 103 12.81 -23.30 13.56
N ILE A 104 12.86 -23.42 12.23
CA ILE A 104 14.02 -23.88 11.47
C ILE A 104 14.81 -22.65 11.00
N LEU A 105 16.08 -22.62 11.39
CA LEU A 105 17.05 -21.61 11.03
C LEU A 105 18.11 -22.22 10.12
N GLN A 106 18.80 -21.39 9.37
CA GLN A 106 19.96 -21.77 8.59
C GLN A 106 21.15 -20.90 8.99
N LEU A 107 22.32 -21.52 9.06
CA LEU A 107 23.56 -20.77 9.18
C LEU A 107 23.91 -20.22 7.79
N ALA A 108 24.03 -18.90 7.67
CA ALA A 108 24.27 -18.20 6.41
C ALA A 108 25.49 -17.28 6.52
N VAL A 109 26.01 -16.84 5.37
CA VAL A 109 27.07 -15.82 5.32
C VAL A 109 26.54 -14.51 5.93
N SER A 110 27.37 -13.84 6.74
CA SER A 110 27.00 -12.58 7.39
C SER A 110 26.62 -11.49 6.37
N PRO A 111 25.69 -10.58 6.71
CA PRO A 111 25.12 -9.63 5.74
C PRO A 111 26.18 -8.71 5.15
N SER A 112 27.11 -8.23 5.98
CA SER A 112 28.23 -7.37 5.56
C SER A 112 29.16 -8.06 4.56
N ARG A 113 29.43 -9.35 4.76
CA ARG A 113 30.27 -10.15 3.86
C ARG A 113 29.53 -10.52 2.57
N ALA A 114 28.26 -10.90 2.68
CA ALA A 114 27.41 -11.16 1.51
C ALA A 114 27.31 -9.91 0.63
N ALA A 115 27.07 -8.74 1.23
CA ALA A 115 27.00 -7.47 0.52
C ALA A 115 28.33 -7.13 -0.17
N ARG A 116 29.48 -7.34 0.48
CA ARG A 116 30.80 -7.13 -0.14
C ARG A 116 31.05 -8.07 -1.32
N GLN A 117 30.73 -9.35 -1.16
CA GLN A 117 30.88 -10.33 -2.24
C GLN A 117 29.98 -10.00 -3.44
N LEU A 118 28.75 -9.54 -3.20
CA LEU A 118 27.84 -9.13 -4.26
C LEU A 118 28.30 -7.83 -4.93
N MET A 119 28.84 -6.87 -4.18
CA MET A 119 29.43 -5.64 -4.74
C MET A 119 30.58 -5.94 -5.71
N GLU A 120 31.44 -6.90 -5.38
CA GLU A 120 32.54 -7.32 -6.26
C GLU A 120 32.02 -8.07 -7.49
N LYS A 121 31.10 -9.03 -7.30
CA LYS A 121 30.58 -9.85 -8.40
C LYS A 121 29.70 -9.07 -9.38
N THR A 122 28.94 -8.08 -8.92
CA THR A 122 28.12 -7.21 -9.81
C THR A 122 28.95 -6.33 -10.74
N GLN A 123 30.23 -6.12 -10.40
CA GLN A 123 31.20 -5.39 -11.21
C GLN A 123 32.16 -6.31 -12.00
N SER A 124 31.93 -7.63 -11.97
CA SER A 124 32.75 -8.60 -12.68
C SER A 124 32.73 -8.39 -14.20
N HIS A 125 33.79 -8.81 -14.89
CA HIS A 125 33.82 -8.84 -16.36
C HIS A 125 32.93 -9.96 -16.94
N SER A 126 32.62 -10.98 -16.14
CA SER A 126 31.73 -12.08 -16.56
C SER A 126 30.26 -11.68 -16.44
N MET A 127 29.54 -11.73 -17.55
CA MET A 127 28.11 -11.40 -17.59
C MET A 127 27.27 -12.39 -16.78
N GLU A 128 27.60 -13.69 -16.83
CA GLU A 128 26.90 -14.74 -16.09
C GLU A 128 27.10 -14.57 -14.58
N ALA A 129 28.34 -14.28 -14.16
CA ALA A 129 28.63 -13.99 -12.75
C ALA A 129 27.90 -12.73 -12.26
N ARG A 130 27.77 -11.71 -13.12
CA ARG A 130 26.99 -10.51 -12.83
C ARG A 130 25.50 -10.83 -12.72
N LEU A 131 24.95 -11.61 -13.63
CA LEU A 131 23.54 -11.96 -13.62
C LEU A 131 23.16 -12.70 -12.33
N GLU A 132 23.91 -13.75 -11.97
CA GLU A 132 23.68 -14.49 -10.73
C GLU A 132 23.87 -13.62 -9.48
N ALA A 133 24.84 -12.70 -9.50
CA ALA A 133 25.02 -11.76 -8.40
C ALA A 133 23.85 -10.79 -8.25
N VAL A 134 23.35 -10.21 -9.35
CA VAL A 134 22.21 -9.28 -9.30
C VAL A 134 20.92 -10.01 -8.93
N LYS A 135 20.76 -11.27 -9.35
CA LYS A 135 19.62 -12.11 -8.96
C LYS A 135 19.59 -12.40 -7.45
N GLU A 136 20.72 -12.80 -6.88
CA GLU A 136 20.83 -12.98 -5.42
C GLU A 136 20.68 -11.63 -4.69
N LEU A 137 21.22 -10.54 -5.25
CA LEU A 137 21.06 -9.20 -4.71
C LEU A 137 19.58 -8.79 -4.66
N ALA A 138 18.80 -9.04 -5.71
CA ALA A 138 17.36 -8.77 -5.74
C ALA A 138 16.57 -9.62 -4.76
N LYS A 139 17.11 -10.75 -4.28
CA LYS A 139 16.48 -11.54 -3.21
C LYS A 139 16.81 -10.99 -1.83
N LEU A 140 18.06 -10.59 -1.61
CA LEU A 140 18.54 -10.12 -0.30
C LEU A 140 18.16 -8.65 -0.04
N SER A 141 17.90 -7.86 -1.08
CA SER A 141 17.53 -6.44 -0.96
C SER A 141 16.22 -6.23 -0.20
N ALA A 142 15.30 -7.19 -0.20
CA ALA A 142 14.09 -7.17 0.60
C ALA A 142 14.33 -7.22 2.13
N ASP A 143 15.52 -7.63 2.57
CA ASP A 143 15.90 -7.67 3.98
C ASP A 143 16.62 -6.38 4.40
N VAL A 144 16.03 -5.65 5.35
CA VAL A 144 16.56 -4.38 5.87
C VAL A 144 17.99 -4.51 6.42
N THR A 145 18.34 -5.66 6.99
CA THR A 145 19.67 -5.92 7.58
C THR A 145 20.73 -5.96 6.49
N PHE A 146 20.44 -6.67 5.40
CA PHE A 146 21.32 -6.73 4.24
C PHE A 146 21.33 -5.38 3.50
N ALA A 147 20.16 -4.79 3.29
CA ALA A 147 20.01 -3.51 2.60
C ALA A 147 20.86 -2.42 3.24
N THR A 148 20.85 -2.33 4.57
CA THR A 148 21.67 -1.36 5.33
C THR A 148 23.16 -1.52 5.04
N GLU A 149 23.69 -2.74 5.09
CA GLU A 149 25.11 -3.02 4.80
C GLU A 149 25.47 -2.71 3.34
N PHE A 150 24.60 -3.07 2.39
CA PHE A 150 24.84 -2.81 0.97
C PHE A 150 24.79 -1.31 0.63
N ILE A 151 23.86 -0.58 1.23
CA ILE A 151 23.74 0.88 1.08
C ILE A 151 24.96 1.59 1.67
N ASN A 152 25.44 1.17 2.84
CA ASN A 152 26.64 1.72 3.47
C ASN A 152 27.91 1.57 2.62
N MET A 153 27.93 0.60 1.70
CA MET A 153 29.00 0.39 0.72
C MET A 153 28.77 1.09 -0.62
N GLU A 154 27.91 2.11 -0.67
CA GLU A 154 27.55 2.85 -1.89
C GLU A 154 26.92 1.95 -2.98
N GLY A 155 26.22 0.89 -2.57
CA GLY A 155 25.62 -0.08 -3.50
C GLY A 155 24.55 0.49 -4.42
N ILE A 156 23.79 1.51 -3.98
CA ILE A 156 22.80 2.21 -4.81
C ILE A 156 23.46 2.82 -6.05
N THR A 157 24.62 3.47 -5.88
CA THR A 157 25.39 4.07 -6.97
C THR A 157 25.91 3.05 -7.97
N VAL A 158 26.19 1.81 -7.55
CA VAL A 158 26.54 0.73 -8.47
C VAL A 158 25.33 0.34 -9.32
N LEU A 159 24.15 0.19 -8.71
CA LEU A 159 22.93 -0.14 -9.44
C LEU A 159 22.50 0.95 -10.41
N THR A 160 22.55 2.22 -10.01
CA THR A 160 22.20 3.33 -10.92
C THR A 160 23.14 3.40 -12.11
N ARG A 161 24.46 3.23 -11.90
CA ARG A 161 25.44 3.14 -13.00
C ARG A 161 25.15 1.96 -13.92
N LEU A 162 24.77 0.79 -13.39
CA LEU A 162 24.43 -0.37 -14.22
C LEU A 162 23.23 -0.12 -15.15
N VAL A 163 22.24 0.64 -14.68
CA VAL A 163 21.05 1.04 -15.47
C VAL A 163 21.40 2.11 -16.51
N GLU A 164 22.26 3.07 -16.14
CA GLU A 164 22.70 4.16 -17.03
C GLU A 164 23.67 3.69 -18.12
N SER A 165 24.61 2.80 -17.79
CA SER A 165 25.69 2.35 -18.68
C SER A 165 25.33 1.12 -19.51
N GLY A 166 24.09 0.63 -19.42
CA GLY A 166 23.69 -0.66 -19.97
C GLY A 166 23.78 -0.78 -21.50
N THR A 167 24.58 -1.71 -21.99
CA THR A 167 24.70 -2.06 -23.41
C THR A 167 23.50 -2.90 -23.86
N LYS A 168 22.52 -2.24 -24.49
CA LYS A 168 21.22 -2.79 -24.96
C LYS A 168 21.31 -3.93 -26.01
N LEU A 169 22.50 -4.39 -26.38
CA LEU A 169 22.73 -5.37 -27.46
C LEU A 169 22.95 -6.82 -26.98
N LEU A 170 22.80 -7.09 -25.68
CA LEU A 170 23.19 -8.39 -25.09
C LEU A 170 21.97 -9.26 -24.78
N SER A 171 22.06 -10.56 -25.05
CA SER A 171 20.97 -11.54 -24.98
C SER A 171 20.30 -11.67 -23.60
N HIS A 172 21.04 -11.39 -22.51
CA HIS A 172 20.55 -11.45 -21.13
C HIS A 172 20.37 -10.05 -20.49
N TYR A 173 20.47 -8.99 -21.28
CA TYR A 173 20.40 -7.63 -20.76
C TYR A 173 19.04 -7.33 -20.10
N SER A 174 17.95 -7.82 -20.69
CA SER A 174 16.60 -7.59 -20.16
C SER A 174 16.40 -8.21 -18.78
N GLU A 175 16.84 -9.46 -18.60
CA GLU A 175 16.75 -10.18 -17.33
C GLU A 175 17.63 -9.56 -16.26
N MET A 176 18.89 -9.25 -16.59
CA MET A 176 19.79 -8.55 -15.68
C MET A 176 19.22 -7.19 -15.24
N LEU A 177 18.67 -6.43 -16.19
CA LEU A 177 18.07 -5.14 -15.90
C LEU A 177 16.84 -5.29 -15.00
N ALA A 178 15.97 -6.28 -15.24
CA ALA A 178 14.81 -6.53 -14.39
C ALA A 178 15.20 -6.83 -12.93
N PHE A 179 16.22 -7.67 -12.69
CA PHE A 179 16.73 -7.91 -11.34
C PHE A 179 17.42 -6.68 -10.75
N THR A 180 18.15 -5.90 -11.56
CA THR A 180 18.80 -4.65 -11.12
C THR A 180 17.75 -3.64 -10.63
N LEU A 181 16.66 -3.46 -11.39
CA LEU A 181 15.57 -2.57 -11.02
C LEU A 181 14.79 -3.08 -9.81
N THR A 182 14.65 -4.40 -9.67
CA THR A 182 14.03 -5.02 -8.47
C THR A 182 14.86 -4.74 -7.22
N ALA A 183 16.16 -5.03 -7.26
CA ALA A 183 17.08 -4.74 -6.16
C ALA A 183 17.08 -3.25 -5.81
N PHE A 184 17.15 -2.38 -6.81
CA PHE A 184 17.12 -0.94 -6.61
C PHE A 184 15.85 -0.49 -5.89
N LEU A 185 14.67 -0.93 -6.35
CA LEU A 185 13.40 -0.57 -5.73
C LEU A 185 13.34 -1.06 -4.27
N GLU A 186 13.64 -2.33 -4.03
CA GLU A 186 13.61 -2.91 -2.68
C GLU A 186 14.57 -2.21 -1.70
N LEU A 187 15.75 -1.80 -2.15
CA LEU A 187 16.69 -1.06 -1.32
C LEU A 187 16.16 0.34 -0.97
N MET A 188 15.52 1.02 -1.92
CA MET A 188 14.95 2.35 -1.71
C MET A 188 13.70 2.31 -0.81
N ASP A 189 12.95 1.20 -0.82
CA ASP A 189 11.72 1.02 -0.04
C ASP A 189 11.95 0.96 1.47
N HIS A 190 13.16 0.59 1.90
CA HIS A 190 13.51 0.64 3.33
C HIS A 190 13.58 2.08 3.86
N GLY A 191 13.58 3.10 2.99
CA GLY A 191 13.60 4.51 3.40
C GLY A 191 14.91 4.95 4.06
N ILE A 192 15.99 4.19 3.91
CA ILE A 192 17.32 4.50 4.45
C ILE A 192 17.97 5.67 3.69
N VAL A 193 17.70 5.77 2.38
CA VAL A 193 18.27 6.75 1.46
C VAL A 193 17.16 7.63 0.89
N SER A 194 17.41 8.93 0.76
CA SER A 194 16.46 9.83 0.08
C SER A 194 16.44 9.59 -1.42
N TRP A 195 15.24 9.59 -2.01
CA TRP A 195 15.03 9.56 -3.46
C TRP A 195 15.66 10.75 -4.19
N ASP A 196 15.93 11.87 -3.50
CA ASP A 196 16.59 13.04 -4.11
C ASP A 196 18.05 12.78 -4.50
N MET A 197 18.66 11.69 -4.02
CA MET A 197 20.01 11.26 -4.44
C MET A 197 20.03 10.63 -5.84
N VAL A 198 18.87 10.29 -6.40
CA VAL A 198 18.76 9.67 -7.71
C VAL A 198 19.03 10.71 -8.81
N SER A 199 19.94 10.36 -9.72
CA SER A 199 20.36 11.23 -10.83
C SER A 199 19.22 11.48 -11.84
N ILE A 200 19.25 12.65 -12.48
CA ILE A 200 18.31 12.98 -13.57
C ILE A 200 18.50 12.03 -14.76
N THR A 201 19.73 11.59 -15.02
CA THR A 201 20.07 10.61 -16.06
C THR A 201 19.38 9.27 -15.82
N PHE A 202 19.35 8.79 -14.58
CA PHE A 202 18.61 7.59 -14.22
C PHE A 202 17.11 7.77 -14.42
N ILE A 203 16.53 8.88 -13.96
CA ILE A 203 15.09 9.17 -14.12
C ILE A 203 14.69 9.15 -15.60
N LYS A 204 15.46 9.84 -16.46
CA LYS A 204 15.24 9.86 -17.91
C LYS A 204 15.31 8.46 -18.53
N GLN A 205 16.22 7.63 -18.07
CA GLN A 205 16.34 6.25 -18.54
C GLN A 205 15.11 5.42 -18.16
N ILE A 206 14.64 5.50 -16.91
CA ILE A 206 13.45 4.78 -16.44
C ILE A 206 12.18 5.29 -17.16
N ALA A 207 12.00 6.60 -17.26
CA ALA A 207 10.90 7.20 -18.03
C ALA A 207 10.96 6.83 -19.52
N GLY A 208 12.17 6.69 -20.07
CA GLY A 208 12.41 6.18 -21.41
C GLY A 208 11.94 4.74 -21.60
N TYR A 209 12.03 3.87 -20.60
CA TYR A 209 11.48 2.51 -20.65
C TYR A 209 9.95 2.50 -20.65
N VAL A 210 9.31 3.43 -19.93
CA VAL A 210 7.84 3.58 -19.97
C VAL A 210 7.37 4.18 -21.29
N SER A 211 8.18 5.03 -21.92
CA SER A 211 7.82 5.71 -23.17
C SER A 211 7.93 4.83 -24.43
N GLN A 212 8.66 3.71 -24.35
CA GLN A 212 8.93 2.84 -25.49
C GLN A 212 7.88 1.73 -25.65
N PRO A 213 7.34 1.50 -26.87
CA PRO A 213 6.28 0.52 -27.09
C PRO A 213 6.74 -0.95 -27.06
N THR A 214 8.04 -1.24 -27.11
CA THR A 214 8.59 -2.59 -27.29
C THR A 214 9.43 -3.07 -26.09
N VAL A 215 9.18 -2.54 -24.90
CA VAL A 215 9.92 -2.92 -23.68
C VAL A 215 9.37 -4.21 -23.09
N ASP A 216 10.26 -5.02 -22.52
CA ASP A 216 9.89 -6.23 -21.81
C ASP A 216 8.93 -5.93 -20.65
N VAL A 217 7.94 -6.81 -20.44
CA VAL A 217 6.90 -6.65 -19.43
C VAL A 217 7.49 -6.47 -18.03
N SER A 218 8.53 -7.22 -17.67
CA SER A 218 9.14 -7.15 -16.35
C SER A 218 9.84 -5.81 -16.11
N ILE A 219 10.54 -5.29 -17.14
CA ILE A 219 11.21 -3.99 -17.09
C ILE A 219 10.17 -2.88 -16.98
N LEU A 220 9.11 -2.93 -17.80
CA LEU A 220 8.04 -1.93 -17.78
C LEU A 220 7.35 -1.89 -16.42
N GLN A 221 7.04 -3.06 -15.84
CA GLN A 221 6.44 -3.18 -14.51
C GLN A 221 7.32 -2.52 -13.43
N ARG A 222 8.61 -2.87 -13.39
CA ARG A 222 9.54 -2.28 -12.42
C ARG A 222 9.74 -0.77 -12.66
N SER A 223 9.78 -0.34 -13.91
CA SER A 223 9.94 1.07 -14.26
C SER A 223 8.75 1.90 -13.79
N LEU A 224 7.51 1.42 -14.00
CA LEU A 224 6.31 2.08 -13.49
C LEU A 224 6.30 2.17 -11.96
N ALA A 225 6.64 1.07 -11.27
CA ALA A 225 6.72 1.02 -9.81
C ALA A 225 7.78 1.98 -9.23
N ILE A 226 8.94 2.07 -9.87
CA ILE A 226 10.01 3.01 -9.48
C ILE A 226 9.54 4.44 -9.65
N LEU A 227 8.91 4.78 -10.77
CA LEU A 227 8.42 6.14 -11.02
C LEU A 227 7.28 6.52 -10.06
N GLU A 228 6.37 5.60 -9.77
CA GLU A 228 5.33 5.78 -8.76
C GLU A 228 5.97 6.12 -7.41
N SER A 229 6.94 5.32 -6.97
CA SER A 229 7.64 5.52 -5.71
C SER A 229 8.40 6.85 -5.67
N MET A 230 9.05 7.24 -6.77
CA MET A 230 9.71 8.55 -6.89
C MET A 230 8.73 9.71 -6.73
N VAL A 231 7.58 9.64 -7.41
CA VAL A 231 6.52 10.66 -7.33
C VAL A 231 5.99 10.77 -5.90
N LEU A 232 5.68 9.65 -5.26
CA LEU A 232 5.11 9.63 -3.91
C LEU A 232 6.09 10.16 -2.85
N ASN A 233 7.40 9.98 -3.04
CA ASN A 233 8.42 10.33 -2.06
C ASN A 233 9.10 11.70 -2.26
N SER A 234 9.01 12.34 -3.44
CA SER A 234 9.63 13.66 -3.65
C SER A 234 8.86 14.58 -4.61
N GLN A 235 8.62 15.82 -4.18
CA GLN A 235 7.95 16.84 -5.00
C GLN A 235 8.83 17.30 -6.17
N THR A 236 10.16 17.31 -6.00
CA THR A 236 11.08 17.70 -7.08
C THR A 236 11.13 16.63 -8.17
N LEU A 237 11.05 15.35 -7.79
CA LEU A 237 10.98 14.24 -8.72
C LEU A 237 9.65 14.18 -9.44
N TYR A 238 8.54 14.49 -8.75
CA TYR A 238 7.23 14.63 -9.40
C TYR A 238 7.28 15.60 -10.59
N GLN A 239 7.86 16.79 -10.43
CA GLN A 239 7.94 17.78 -11.52
C GLN A 239 8.72 17.22 -12.71
N LYS A 240 9.87 16.60 -12.47
CA LYS A 240 10.70 15.99 -13.52
C LYS A 240 9.96 14.85 -14.24
N ILE A 241 9.27 13.98 -13.50
CA ILE A 241 8.55 12.83 -14.08
C ILE A 241 7.34 13.31 -14.90
N ALA A 242 6.64 14.34 -14.44
CA ALA A 242 5.52 14.94 -15.16
C ALA A 242 5.95 15.60 -16.49
N GLU A 243 7.20 16.06 -16.59
CA GLU A 243 7.78 16.59 -17.84
C GLU A 243 8.23 15.48 -18.81
N GLU A 244 8.73 14.36 -18.29
CA GLU A 244 9.27 13.27 -19.10
C GLU A 244 8.19 12.31 -19.65
N ILE A 245 7.05 12.19 -18.98
CA ILE A 245 6.01 11.21 -19.33
C ILE A 245 4.73 11.90 -19.77
N THR A 246 4.26 11.58 -20.97
CA THR A 246 3.01 12.13 -21.49
C THR A 246 1.80 11.31 -21.04
N VAL A 247 0.65 11.99 -20.86
CA VAL A 247 -0.66 11.37 -20.58
C VAL A 247 -1.00 10.27 -21.58
N GLY A 248 -0.69 10.48 -22.87
CA GLY A 248 -0.98 9.51 -23.92
C GLY A 248 -0.22 8.20 -23.76
N GLN A 249 1.05 8.26 -23.33
CA GLN A 249 1.87 7.06 -23.09
C GLN A 249 1.34 6.25 -21.90
N LEU A 250 0.98 6.91 -20.79
CA LEU A 250 0.40 6.22 -19.63
C LEU A 250 -0.92 5.52 -19.97
N ILE A 251 -1.76 6.19 -20.78
CA ILE A 251 -3.02 5.62 -21.23
C ILE A 251 -2.82 4.41 -22.15
N ALA A 252 -1.79 4.43 -23.02
CA ALA A 252 -1.49 3.30 -23.89
C ALA A 252 -1.20 2.02 -23.09
N HIS A 253 -0.56 2.14 -21.92
CA HIS A 253 -0.30 1.00 -21.02
C HIS A 253 -1.56 0.41 -20.40
N LEU A 254 -2.69 1.13 -20.40
CA LEU A 254 -3.98 0.57 -19.94
C LEU A 254 -4.65 -0.30 -21.00
N GLN A 255 -4.27 -0.16 -22.27
CA GLN A 255 -4.87 -0.88 -23.38
C GLN A 255 -4.28 -2.29 -23.58
N VAL A 256 -3.20 -2.63 -22.86
CA VAL A 256 -2.58 -3.95 -22.89
C VAL A 256 -3.42 -4.98 -22.12
N SER A 257 -3.32 -6.26 -22.50
CA SER A 257 -4.06 -7.35 -21.84
C SER A 257 -3.51 -7.76 -20.47
N ASN A 258 -2.35 -7.24 -20.08
CA ASN A 258 -1.70 -7.59 -18.81
C ASN A 258 -2.21 -6.71 -17.66
N GLN A 259 -3.02 -7.29 -16.77
CA GLN A 259 -3.60 -6.60 -15.62
C GLN A 259 -2.57 -6.03 -14.64
N GLU A 260 -1.38 -6.64 -14.51
CA GLU A 260 -0.35 -6.09 -13.63
C GLU A 260 0.17 -4.77 -14.18
N ILE A 261 0.47 -4.70 -15.49
CA ILE A 261 0.87 -3.45 -16.15
C ILE A 261 -0.22 -2.39 -16.02
N GLN A 262 -1.49 -2.76 -16.24
CA GLN A 262 -2.62 -1.86 -16.04
C GLN A 262 -2.65 -1.33 -14.59
N THR A 263 -2.39 -2.19 -13.60
CA THR A 263 -2.42 -1.81 -12.16
C THR A 263 -1.33 -0.79 -11.86
N TYR A 264 -0.09 -1.03 -12.28
CA TYR A 264 1.01 -0.07 -12.07
C TYR A 264 0.84 1.21 -12.87
N ALA A 265 0.23 1.16 -14.06
CA ALA A 265 -0.08 2.36 -14.84
C ALA A 265 -1.13 3.23 -14.13
N ILE A 266 -2.20 2.64 -13.59
CA ILE A 266 -3.18 3.40 -12.79
C ILE A 266 -2.54 3.90 -11.48
N ALA A 267 -1.70 3.10 -10.82
CA ALA A 267 -1.02 3.50 -9.60
C ALA A 267 -0.13 4.74 -9.83
N LEU A 268 0.62 4.78 -10.93
CA LEU A 268 1.39 5.96 -11.32
C LEU A 268 0.48 7.17 -11.65
N ILE A 269 -0.65 6.97 -12.35
CA ILE A 269 -1.64 8.05 -12.58
C ILE A 269 -2.17 8.59 -11.24
N ASN A 270 -2.52 7.71 -10.31
CA ASN A 270 -2.98 8.09 -8.96
C ASN A 270 -1.91 8.86 -8.20
N ALA A 271 -0.65 8.42 -8.25
CA ALA A 271 0.47 9.12 -7.63
C ALA A 271 0.66 10.53 -8.20
N LEU A 272 0.55 10.69 -9.52
CA LEU A 272 0.60 11.99 -10.19
C LEU A 272 -0.54 12.90 -9.74
N PHE A 273 -1.77 12.41 -9.67
CA PHE A 273 -2.92 13.18 -9.16
C PHE A 273 -2.76 13.58 -7.69
N LEU A 274 -2.28 12.66 -6.86
CA LEU A 274 -2.11 12.87 -5.43
C LEU A 274 -1.04 13.94 -5.13
N LYS A 275 0.04 13.98 -5.93
CA LYS A 275 1.15 14.94 -5.78
C LYS A 275 1.00 16.21 -6.59
N ALA A 276 0.03 16.27 -7.51
CA ALA A 276 -0.26 17.47 -8.26
C ALA A 276 -0.68 18.62 -7.32
N PRO A 277 -0.03 19.79 -7.45
CA PRO A 277 -0.50 21.04 -6.84
C PRO A 277 -1.97 21.30 -7.19
N GLU A 278 -2.72 21.93 -6.29
CA GLU A 278 -4.16 22.16 -6.45
C GLU A 278 -4.49 22.93 -7.75
N ASP A 279 -3.69 23.95 -8.08
CA ASP A 279 -3.82 24.76 -9.30
C ASP A 279 -3.65 23.94 -10.59
N LYS A 280 -2.82 22.89 -10.57
CA LYS A 280 -2.54 22.05 -11.75
C LYS A 280 -3.39 20.79 -11.80
N ARG A 281 -4.02 20.40 -10.70
CA ARG A 281 -4.76 19.14 -10.59
C ARG A 281 -5.95 19.09 -11.57
N GLN A 282 -6.66 20.21 -11.71
CA GLN A 282 -7.78 20.31 -12.65
C GLN A 282 -7.33 20.25 -14.12
N GLU A 283 -6.22 20.92 -14.46
CA GLU A 283 -5.65 20.87 -15.81
C GLU A 283 -5.22 19.44 -16.18
N MET A 284 -4.57 18.75 -15.25
CA MET A 284 -4.18 17.35 -15.42
C MET A 284 -5.40 16.44 -15.62
N ALA A 285 -6.45 16.62 -14.79
CA ALA A 285 -7.70 15.87 -14.92
C ALA A 285 -8.33 16.05 -16.30
N ASN A 286 -8.37 17.30 -16.77
CA ASN A 286 -8.89 17.65 -18.09
C ASN A 286 -8.07 16.98 -19.22
N ALA A 287 -6.74 16.95 -19.10
CA ALA A 287 -5.87 16.30 -20.08
C ALA A 287 -6.12 14.77 -20.17
N PHE A 288 -6.30 14.08 -19.04
CA PHE A 288 -6.66 12.67 -19.02
C PHE A 288 -8.08 12.41 -19.57
N ALA A 289 -9.04 13.27 -19.23
CA ALA A 289 -10.42 13.17 -19.73
C ALA A 289 -10.48 13.35 -21.25
N GLN A 290 -9.77 14.33 -21.80
CA GLN A 290 -9.67 14.58 -23.25
C GLN A 290 -9.08 13.39 -24.01
N LYS A 291 -8.22 12.60 -23.37
CA LYS A 291 -7.64 11.36 -23.93
C LYS A 291 -8.47 10.11 -23.61
N HIS A 292 -9.71 10.28 -23.18
CA HIS A 292 -10.68 9.22 -22.94
C HIS A 292 -10.26 8.20 -21.85
N LEU A 293 -9.50 8.61 -20.84
CA LEU A 293 -9.06 7.74 -19.74
C LEU A 293 -10.20 6.88 -19.18
N ARG A 294 -11.35 7.50 -18.88
CA ARG A 294 -12.53 6.83 -18.34
C ARG A 294 -13.07 5.73 -19.26
N SER A 295 -13.18 5.99 -20.56
CA SER A 295 -13.66 5.00 -21.54
C SER A 295 -12.68 3.83 -21.66
N ILE A 296 -11.39 4.12 -21.60
CA ILE A 296 -10.33 3.11 -21.67
C ILE A 296 -10.35 2.22 -20.43
N ILE A 297 -10.47 2.77 -19.23
CA ILE A 297 -10.63 1.97 -17.99
C ILE A 297 -11.91 1.12 -18.08
N LEU A 298 -13.02 1.69 -18.53
CA LEU A 298 -14.27 0.94 -18.67
C LEU A 298 -14.13 -0.27 -19.60
N ASN A 299 -13.49 -0.10 -20.76
CA ASN A 299 -13.41 -1.15 -21.76
C ASN A 299 -12.29 -2.17 -21.49
N HIS A 300 -11.11 -1.72 -21.04
CA HIS A 300 -9.93 -2.57 -20.91
C HIS A 300 -9.72 -3.13 -19.50
N VAL A 301 -10.31 -2.52 -18.46
CA VAL A 301 -10.18 -2.97 -17.06
C VAL A 301 -11.50 -3.50 -16.54
N ILE A 302 -12.57 -2.69 -16.54
CA ILE A 302 -13.86 -3.07 -15.93
C ILE A 302 -14.58 -4.15 -16.75
N ARG A 303 -14.66 -3.96 -18.07
CA ARG A 303 -15.22 -4.92 -19.03
C ARG A 303 -14.15 -5.81 -19.65
N GLY A 304 -12.93 -5.78 -19.10
CA GLY A 304 -11.83 -6.60 -19.58
C GLY A 304 -12.12 -8.10 -19.41
N ASN A 305 -11.44 -8.93 -20.20
CA ASN A 305 -11.64 -10.39 -20.20
C ASN A 305 -11.19 -11.07 -18.89
N ARG A 306 -10.41 -10.38 -18.05
CA ARG A 306 -9.86 -10.92 -16.81
C ARG A 306 -10.61 -10.34 -15.61
N PRO A 307 -10.92 -11.15 -14.58
CA PRO A 307 -11.54 -10.64 -13.37
C PRO A 307 -10.62 -9.65 -12.67
N ILE A 308 -11.21 -8.63 -12.04
CA ILE A 308 -10.48 -7.60 -11.30
C ILE A 308 -9.92 -8.19 -10.00
N LYS A 309 -8.61 -8.11 -9.79
CA LYS A 309 -7.94 -8.50 -8.54
C LYS A 309 -8.01 -7.37 -7.50
N THR A 310 -7.76 -7.70 -6.24
CA THR A 310 -7.82 -6.79 -5.08
C THR A 310 -7.02 -5.49 -5.27
N GLU A 311 -5.81 -5.61 -5.82
CA GLU A 311 -4.86 -4.51 -6.01
C GLU A 311 -5.36 -3.55 -7.08
N MET A 312 -5.87 -4.08 -8.20
CA MET A 312 -6.51 -3.27 -9.23
C MET A 312 -7.79 -2.59 -8.70
N ALA A 313 -8.62 -3.32 -7.94
CA ALA A 313 -9.82 -2.75 -7.34
C ALA A 313 -9.47 -1.60 -6.39
N HIS A 314 -8.41 -1.74 -5.59
CA HIS A 314 -7.89 -0.68 -4.74
C HIS A 314 -7.45 0.54 -5.56
N GLN A 315 -6.71 0.35 -6.65
CA GLN A 315 -6.29 1.46 -7.51
C GLN A 315 -7.47 2.20 -8.17
N LEU A 316 -8.52 1.48 -8.56
CA LEU A 316 -9.76 2.09 -9.07
C LEU A 316 -10.50 2.87 -7.99
N TYR A 317 -10.54 2.36 -6.76
CA TYR A 317 -11.10 3.08 -5.61
C TYR A 317 -10.35 4.39 -5.36
N VAL A 318 -9.02 4.35 -5.30
CA VAL A 318 -8.19 5.56 -5.10
C VAL A 318 -8.43 6.57 -6.23
N LEU A 319 -8.45 6.12 -7.49
CA LEU A 319 -8.74 6.99 -8.63
C LEU A 319 -10.12 7.66 -8.51
N GLN A 320 -11.13 6.91 -8.09
CA GLN A 320 -12.48 7.44 -7.91
C GLN A 320 -12.52 8.52 -6.82
N VAL A 321 -11.87 8.29 -5.68
CA VAL A 321 -11.74 9.28 -4.60
C VAL A 321 -11.05 10.55 -5.11
N LEU A 322 -9.91 10.39 -5.80
CA LEU A 322 -9.17 11.53 -6.36
C LEU A 322 -10.00 12.32 -7.39
N THR A 323 -10.81 11.62 -8.19
CA THR A 323 -11.71 12.26 -9.17
C THR A 323 -12.82 13.04 -8.50
N PHE A 324 -13.44 12.51 -7.42
CA PHE A 324 -14.47 13.24 -6.69
C PHE A 324 -13.92 14.45 -5.94
N ASN A 325 -12.70 14.37 -5.42
CA ASN A 325 -12.06 15.49 -4.73
C ASN A 325 -11.83 16.70 -5.66
N LEU A 326 -11.84 16.53 -6.98
CA LEU A 326 -11.82 17.67 -7.93
C LEU A 326 -13.06 18.56 -7.81
N LEU A 327 -14.17 18.03 -7.31
CA LEU A 327 -15.42 18.77 -7.14
C LEU A 327 -15.50 19.49 -5.79
N GLU A 328 -14.59 19.19 -4.87
CA GLU A 328 -14.58 19.73 -3.51
C GLU A 328 -14.46 21.26 -3.49
N GLU A 329 -13.54 21.82 -4.30
CA GLU A 329 -13.37 23.27 -4.38
C GLU A 329 -14.67 23.97 -4.78
N ARG A 330 -15.36 23.47 -5.82
CA ARG A 330 -16.66 24.03 -6.26
C ARG A 330 -17.77 23.78 -5.25
N MET A 331 -17.75 22.64 -4.55
CA MET A 331 -18.70 22.33 -3.49
C MET A 331 -18.57 23.29 -2.30
N MET A 332 -17.33 23.69 -1.97
CA MET A 332 -17.04 24.61 -0.86
C MET A 332 -17.10 26.09 -1.25
N THR A 333 -17.04 26.39 -2.56
CA THR A 333 -17.14 27.75 -3.09
C THR A 333 -18.56 28.26 -3.00
N LYS A 334 -18.76 29.29 -2.16
CA LYS A 334 -20.04 29.98 -2.05
C LYS A 334 -20.25 30.89 -3.25
N MET A 335 -21.49 30.93 -3.74
CA MET A 335 -21.88 31.89 -4.76
C MET A 335 -21.79 33.32 -4.19
N ASP A 336 -21.14 34.25 -4.91
CA ASP A 336 -21.19 35.67 -4.55
C ASP A 336 -22.48 36.27 -5.11
N PRO A 337 -23.44 36.66 -4.25
CA PRO A 337 -24.68 37.24 -4.71
C PRO A 337 -24.46 38.60 -5.38
N ASN A 338 -23.31 39.26 -5.30
CA ASN A 338 -23.07 40.55 -5.95
C ASN A 338 -22.36 40.44 -7.30
N ASP A 339 -21.83 39.27 -7.64
CA ASP A 339 -21.15 39.00 -8.90
C ASP A 339 -22.17 38.88 -10.04
N GLN A 340 -22.09 39.79 -11.00
CA GLN A 340 -22.98 39.82 -12.16
C GLN A 340 -22.82 38.57 -13.04
N ALA A 341 -21.61 38.03 -13.19
CA ALA A 341 -21.39 36.85 -14.04
C ALA A 341 -22.07 35.61 -13.46
N GLN A 342 -22.01 35.41 -12.15
CA GLN A 342 -22.70 34.30 -11.48
C GLN A 342 -24.23 34.47 -11.52
N ARG A 343 -24.70 35.70 -11.40
CA ARG A 343 -26.13 36.04 -11.59
C ARG A 343 -26.62 35.73 -12.99
N ASP A 344 -25.81 36.02 -14.01
CA ASP A 344 -26.15 35.77 -15.41
C ASP A 344 -26.30 34.27 -15.69
N ILE A 345 -25.55 33.40 -15.01
CA ILE A 345 -25.72 31.94 -15.10
C ILE A 345 -27.12 31.52 -14.64
N ILE A 346 -27.62 32.06 -13.51
CA ILE A 346 -28.96 31.73 -13.02
C ILE A 346 -30.05 32.39 -13.88
N PHE A 347 -29.79 33.57 -14.43
CA PHE A 347 -30.69 34.20 -15.38
C PHE A 347 -30.82 33.36 -16.66
N GLU A 348 -29.71 32.83 -17.17
CA GLU A 348 -29.70 31.95 -18.34
C GLU A 348 -30.46 30.64 -18.06
N LEU A 349 -30.30 30.04 -16.87
CA LEU A 349 -31.09 28.88 -16.44
C LEU A 349 -32.60 29.16 -16.50
N ARG A 350 -33.03 30.34 -16.02
CA ARG A 350 -34.43 30.78 -16.11
C ARG A 350 -34.85 30.97 -17.56
N ARG A 351 -34.04 31.63 -18.38
CA ARG A 351 -34.33 31.89 -19.81
C ARG A 351 -34.56 30.58 -20.56
N ILE A 352 -33.69 29.58 -20.35
CA ILE A 352 -33.84 28.25 -20.96
C ILE A 352 -35.15 27.58 -20.52
N ALA A 353 -35.52 27.69 -19.25
CA ALA A 353 -36.71 27.03 -18.70
C ALA A 353 -38.04 27.67 -19.11
N PHE A 354 -38.12 29.00 -19.26
CA PHE A 354 -39.40 29.70 -19.47
C PHE A 354 -39.49 30.48 -20.78
N ASP A 355 -38.38 31.00 -21.30
CA ASP A 355 -38.41 31.83 -22.51
C ASP A 355 -38.34 30.97 -23.79
N ALA A 356 -38.07 29.66 -23.68
CA ALA A 356 -38.18 28.70 -24.79
C ALA A 356 -39.64 28.31 -25.13
N GLU A 357 -40.57 28.48 -24.17
CA GLU A 357 -42.01 28.16 -24.36
C GLU A 357 -42.90 29.41 -24.51
N SER A 358 -42.38 30.62 -24.30
CA SER A 358 -43.17 31.85 -24.40
C SER A 358 -43.16 32.43 -25.82
N ASP A 359 -44.07 31.96 -26.67
CA ASP A 359 -44.45 32.68 -27.89
C ASP A 359 -45.03 34.06 -27.54
N SER A 360 -44.40 35.11 -28.05
CA SER A 360 -45.01 36.43 -28.36
C SER A 360 -45.70 37.21 -27.23
N ASN A 361 -44.96 38.10 -26.52
CA ASN A 361 -45.37 39.50 -26.21
C ASN A 361 -44.48 40.22 -25.17
N SER A 362 -43.17 40.32 -25.41
CA SER A 362 -42.39 41.37 -24.73
C SER A 362 -42.58 42.71 -25.46
N ILE A 363 -43.72 43.36 -25.26
CA ILE A 363 -43.91 44.75 -25.72
C ILE A 363 -42.87 45.62 -25.00
N PRO A 364 -42.04 46.40 -25.72
CA PRO A 364 -41.00 47.26 -25.14
C PRO A 364 -41.69 48.45 -24.44
N GLY A 365 -42.10 48.24 -23.19
CA GLY A 365 -42.83 49.22 -22.39
C GLY A 365 -43.30 48.72 -21.02
N SER A 366 -43.15 47.43 -20.71
CA SER A 366 -43.47 46.90 -19.38
C SER A 366 -42.47 47.41 -18.34
N GLY A 367 -42.97 48.21 -17.39
CA GLY A 367 -42.21 48.84 -16.31
C GLY A 367 -41.30 47.84 -15.57
N THR A 368 -40.15 48.33 -15.12
CA THR A 368 -39.11 47.55 -14.44
C THR A 368 -39.64 46.71 -13.26
N GLU A 369 -40.71 47.16 -12.60
CA GLU A 369 -41.38 46.42 -11.52
C GLU A 369 -42.17 45.19 -12.00
N LYS A 370 -42.84 45.26 -13.16
CA LYS A 370 -43.58 44.11 -13.72
C LYS A 370 -42.63 42.99 -14.13
N ARG A 371 -41.46 43.34 -14.68
CA ARG A 371 -40.39 42.36 -14.99
C ARG A 371 -39.81 41.72 -13.73
N LYS A 372 -39.55 42.49 -12.68
CA LYS A 372 -39.08 41.96 -11.38
C LYS A 372 -40.07 40.99 -10.74
N ALA A 373 -41.37 41.30 -10.79
CA ALA A 373 -42.42 40.41 -10.28
C ALA A 373 -42.50 39.09 -11.06
N MET A 374 -42.34 39.15 -12.39
CA MET A 374 -42.28 37.98 -13.26
C MET A 374 -41.07 37.10 -12.89
N TYR A 375 -39.87 37.67 -12.80
CA TYR A 375 -38.66 36.93 -12.44
C TYR A 375 -38.77 36.25 -11.07
N THR A 376 -39.35 36.94 -10.09
CA THR A 376 -39.59 36.38 -8.76
C THR A 376 -40.53 35.16 -8.80
N LYS A 377 -41.57 35.20 -9.64
CA LYS A 377 -42.47 34.07 -9.85
C LYS A 377 -41.73 32.90 -10.51
N ASP A 378 -40.94 33.18 -11.54
CA ASP A 378 -40.22 32.15 -12.30
C ASP A 378 -39.19 31.43 -11.43
N TYR A 379 -38.44 32.17 -10.59
CA TYR A 379 -37.50 31.55 -9.64
C TYR A 379 -38.21 30.72 -8.55
N LYS A 380 -39.42 31.12 -8.13
CA LYS A 380 -40.24 30.31 -7.24
C LYS A 380 -40.74 29.03 -7.94
N MET A 381 -41.10 29.12 -9.22
CA MET A 381 -41.49 27.96 -10.04
C MET A 381 -40.31 27.01 -10.29
N LEU A 382 -39.07 27.52 -10.34
CA LEU A 382 -37.84 26.71 -10.34
C LEU A 382 -37.52 26.05 -8.99
N GLY A 383 -38.29 26.32 -7.94
CA GLY A 383 -38.13 25.67 -6.63
C GLY A 383 -37.10 26.33 -5.70
N PHE A 384 -36.60 27.53 -6.01
CA PHE A 384 -35.65 28.23 -5.14
C PHE A 384 -36.32 28.76 -3.85
N THR A 385 -35.72 28.49 -2.68
CA THR A 385 -36.29 28.77 -1.36
C THR A 385 -36.24 30.24 -0.93
N VAL A 386 -35.26 31.02 -1.40
CA VAL A 386 -35.07 32.42 -0.98
C VAL A 386 -35.15 33.38 -2.17
N CYS A 387 -36.26 34.11 -2.24
CA CYS A 387 -36.51 35.23 -3.15
C CYS A 387 -36.43 36.58 -2.42
N ILE A 388 -35.48 36.77 -1.48
CA ILE A 388 -35.31 38.07 -0.82
C ILE A 388 -34.35 38.90 -1.67
N LEU A 389 -34.90 39.94 -2.32
CA LEU A 389 -34.25 40.90 -3.26
C LEU A 389 -34.23 40.51 -4.75
N GLY A 390 -35.14 39.66 -5.21
CA GLY A 390 -35.28 39.39 -6.65
C GLY A 390 -34.10 38.63 -7.29
N PHE A 391 -33.27 37.98 -6.46
CA PHE A 391 -32.18 37.11 -6.90
C PHE A 391 -32.16 35.79 -6.11
N PRO A 392 -32.11 34.63 -6.77
CA PRO A 392 -32.00 33.32 -6.14
C PRO A 392 -30.54 32.96 -5.82
N ALA A 393 -29.84 33.72 -4.97
CA ALA A 393 -28.44 33.41 -4.63
C ALA A 393 -28.27 32.71 -3.26
N LYS A 394 -29.22 32.91 -2.34
CA LYS A 394 -29.14 32.33 -0.99
C LYS A 394 -29.30 30.80 -0.87
N PRO A 395 -29.91 30.04 -1.81
CA PRO A 395 -29.97 28.57 -1.72
C PRO A 395 -28.58 27.92 -1.70
N TRP A 396 -27.59 28.54 -2.34
CA TRP A 396 -26.19 28.10 -2.34
C TRP A 396 -25.41 28.46 -1.07
N ASP A 397 -26.04 29.16 -0.12
CA ASP A 397 -25.40 29.66 1.11
C ASP A 397 -26.10 29.15 2.39
N SER A 398 -27.34 28.66 2.27
CA SER A 398 -28.15 28.15 3.39
C SER A 398 -27.85 26.67 3.69
N GLY A 399 -26.72 26.44 4.34
CA GLY A 399 -26.33 25.16 4.94
C GLY A 399 -25.91 25.31 6.41
N ARG A 400 -26.86 25.62 7.29
CA ARG A 400 -26.93 25.15 8.70
C ARG A 400 -28.06 25.86 9.44
N GLY A 401 -29.12 25.12 9.72
CA GLY A 401 -30.26 25.58 10.50
C GLY A 401 -30.93 24.40 11.21
N SER A 402 -30.14 23.60 11.93
CA SER A 402 -30.53 22.70 13.04
C SER A 402 -29.41 21.66 13.20
N GLU A 403 -28.64 21.75 14.29
CA GLU A 403 -27.85 20.63 14.78
C GLU A 403 -28.77 19.45 15.10
N PRO A 404 -28.47 18.23 14.63
CA PRO A 404 -28.77 17.04 15.39
C PRO A 404 -27.54 16.73 16.27
N GLU A 405 -27.72 16.78 17.58
CA GLU A 405 -26.87 16.04 18.51
C GLU A 405 -26.92 14.55 18.13
N MET A 406 -25.86 14.02 17.54
CA MET A 406 -25.57 12.58 17.61
C MET A 406 -24.12 12.28 17.21
N GLY A 407 -23.44 11.56 18.10
CA GLY A 407 -22.43 10.56 17.75
C GLY A 407 -21.05 11.09 17.39
N GLU A 408 -20.14 10.97 18.36
CA GLU A 408 -18.69 10.83 18.21
C GLU A 408 -18.07 11.36 16.90
N ARG A 409 -17.28 12.44 17.03
CA ARG A 409 -16.23 12.76 16.08
C ARG A 409 -15.48 11.47 15.78
N LEU A 410 -15.63 10.91 14.58
CA LEU A 410 -14.60 10.05 14.04
C LEU A 410 -13.40 10.96 13.83
N PRO A 411 -12.30 10.77 14.58
CA PRO A 411 -11.08 11.45 14.24
C PRO A 411 -10.73 11.01 12.82
N VAL A 412 -10.47 11.98 11.94
CA VAL A 412 -9.75 11.75 10.68
C VAL A 412 -8.27 11.51 11.04
N GLU A 413 -8.05 10.49 11.87
CA GLU A 413 -6.81 9.77 12.10
C GLU A 413 -7.14 8.30 11.85
N LEU A 414 -7.49 7.99 10.60
CA LEU A 414 -7.53 6.61 10.12
C LEU A 414 -6.56 6.50 8.95
N GLY A 415 -5.32 6.15 9.29
CA GLY A 415 -4.52 5.30 8.43
C GLY A 415 -3.89 5.94 7.20
N ILE A 416 -3.39 7.16 7.29
CA ILE A 416 -2.15 7.52 6.54
C ILE A 416 -0.96 7.02 7.37
N GLN A 417 -0.97 5.74 7.73
CA GLN A 417 0.22 5.04 8.19
C GLN A 417 0.48 3.94 7.16
N THR A 418 1.71 3.96 6.66
CA THR A 418 2.27 3.17 5.56
C THR A 418 1.74 3.49 4.15
N LEU A 419 1.88 4.74 3.71
CA LEU A 419 2.18 5.07 2.29
C LEU A 419 3.66 4.76 1.94
N GLY A 420 4.32 3.93 2.75
CA GLY A 420 5.76 3.63 2.71
C GLY A 420 6.09 2.20 2.28
N ALA A 421 5.16 1.47 1.68
CA ALA A 421 5.48 0.19 1.06
C ALA A 421 4.97 0.23 -0.38
N PRO A 422 5.83 0.13 -1.40
CA PRO A 422 5.32 -0.13 -2.73
C PRO A 422 4.64 -1.49 -2.74
N LEU A 423 3.72 -1.62 -3.68
CA LEU A 423 3.07 -2.88 -4.01
C LEU A 423 4.15 -3.93 -4.33
N LYS A 424 4.45 -4.81 -3.37
CA LYS A 424 5.38 -5.94 -3.59
C LYS A 424 4.85 -6.81 -4.73
N PRO A 425 5.64 -7.05 -5.79
CA PRO A 425 5.40 -8.17 -6.68
C PRO A 425 5.87 -9.45 -5.96
N SER A 426 4.97 -10.42 -5.81
CA SER A 426 5.22 -11.78 -5.30
C SER A 426 5.77 -11.91 -3.88
N CYS A 427 4.89 -12.33 -2.97
CA CYS A 427 5.10 -13.30 -1.89
C CYS A 427 4.09 -13.02 -0.77
N PHE A 428 2.93 -13.67 -0.74
CA PHE A 428 2.32 -14.04 0.55
C PHE A 428 1.39 -15.27 0.42
N VAL A 429 1.64 -16.18 1.35
CA VAL A 429 0.90 -17.41 1.67
C VAL A 429 -0.51 -17.04 2.15
N PRO A 430 -1.57 -17.80 1.81
CA PRO A 430 -2.94 -17.41 2.11
C PRO A 430 -3.20 -17.45 3.62
N ALA A 431 -3.47 -16.30 4.22
CA ALA A 431 -4.20 -16.25 5.47
C ALA A 431 -5.65 -16.66 5.17
N GLN A 432 -6.09 -17.79 5.70
CA GLN A 432 -7.49 -18.20 5.69
C GLN A 432 -8.31 -17.18 6.47
N VAL A 433 -8.90 -16.22 5.77
CA VAL A 433 -10.08 -15.50 6.27
C VAL A 433 -11.28 -16.34 5.88
N THR A 434 -11.88 -16.97 6.87
CA THR A 434 -13.17 -17.66 6.75
C THR A 434 -14.27 -16.61 6.57
N CYS A 435 -14.52 -16.21 5.31
CA CYS A 435 -15.71 -15.46 4.96
C CYS A 435 -16.90 -16.42 4.91
N HIS A 436 -17.81 -16.30 5.87
CA HIS A 436 -19.15 -16.88 5.76
C HIS A 436 -19.89 -16.25 4.57
N GLY A 437 -20.63 -17.11 3.87
CA GLY A 437 -21.06 -16.90 2.50
C GLY A 437 -21.90 -15.65 2.26
N GLY A 438 -21.50 -14.91 1.24
CA GLY A 438 -22.27 -13.83 0.61
C GLY A 438 -21.76 -13.67 -0.82
N SER A 439 -22.65 -13.88 -1.80
CA SER A 439 -22.35 -13.98 -3.23
C SER A 439 -21.62 -12.77 -3.81
N ASP A 440 -20.57 -13.05 -4.61
CA ASP A 440 -19.64 -12.19 -5.37
C ASP A 440 -20.23 -11.10 -6.31
N ARG A 441 -21.54 -10.84 -6.26
CA ARG A 441 -22.20 -9.86 -7.14
C ARG A 441 -22.29 -8.44 -6.56
N SER A 442 -22.01 -8.25 -5.27
CA SER A 442 -22.18 -6.95 -4.61
C SER A 442 -21.07 -5.94 -4.95
N LEU A 443 -19.82 -6.38 -5.11
CA LEU A 443 -18.69 -5.49 -5.45
C LEU A 443 -18.78 -4.93 -6.88
N GLN A 444 -19.28 -5.70 -7.84
CA GLN A 444 -19.54 -5.20 -9.20
C GLN A 444 -20.59 -4.08 -9.21
N ASN A 445 -21.65 -4.18 -8.39
CA ASN A 445 -22.71 -3.19 -8.38
C ASN A 445 -22.31 -1.87 -7.70
N VAL A 446 -21.40 -1.89 -6.72
CA VAL A 446 -20.88 -0.64 -6.10
C VAL A 446 -20.01 0.15 -7.09
N CYS A 447 -19.20 -0.53 -7.89
CA CYS A 447 -18.40 0.12 -8.95
C CYS A 447 -19.23 0.57 -10.16
N ILE A 448 -20.38 -0.06 -10.44
CA ILE A 448 -21.24 0.33 -11.57
C ILE A 448 -22.18 1.48 -11.20
N GLY A 449 -22.68 1.52 -9.96
CA GLY A 449 -23.69 2.50 -9.52
C GLY A 449 -23.19 3.94 -9.40
N GLY A 450 -21.95 4.15 -8.97
CA GLY A 450 -21.38 5.50 -8.80
C GLY A 450 -20.91 6.18 -10.08
N TRP A 451 -20.91 5.45 -11.21
CA TRP A 451 -20.36 5.93 -12.48
C TRP A 451 -21.46 6.32 -13.48
N GLY A 452 -22.75 6.16 -13.15
CA GLY A 452 -23.87 6.41 -14.07
C GLY A 452 -24.35 7.85 -14.16
N GLU A 453 -24.08 8.71 -13.18
CA GLU A 453 -24.78 10.00 -13.04
C GLU A 453 -23.86 11.15 -12.65
N VAL A 454 -22.97 11.58 -13.54
CA VAL A 454 -22.55 12.99 -13.61
C VAL A 454 -22.19 13.27 -15.07
N ALA A 455 -23.12 13.91 -15.79
CA ALA A 455 -22.96 14.39 -17.17
C ALA A 455 -22.85 15.91 -17.16
#